data_AF-A0A534TTJ6-F1
#
_entry.id   AF-A0A534TTJ6-F1
#
_cell.length_a   1.000
_cell.length_b   1.000
_cell.length_c   1.000
_cell.angle_alpha   90.00
_cell.angle_beta   90.00
_cell.angle_gamma   90.00
#
_symmetry.space_group_name_H-M   'P 1'
#
loop_
_entity.id
_entity.type
_entity.pdbx_description
1 polymer ?
#
loop_
_entity_poly.entity_id
_entity_poly.type
_entity_poly.pdbx_seq_one_letter_code
_entity_poly.pdbx_strand_id
1 'polypeptide(L)' 'MDGLTDVREVEVETPFGAPSDVVVAGRLGGTQLLFLPRHGRGHRLLPSELPFRANVWALKHLGAERVIAVSAVGSL' A
#
# COMPACT_ATOMS: atom_id res chain seq x y z
N MET A 1 -15.16 9.16 3.32
CA MET A 1 -14.32 8.42 4.28
C MET A 1 -14.33 9.23 5.55
N ASP A 2 -15.34 9.02 6.39
CA ASP A 2 -15.45 9.82 7.61
C ASP A 2 -14.35 9.40 8.57
N GLY A 3 -13.53 10.38 9.01
CA GLY A 3 -12.44 10.18 9.96
C GLY A 3 -11.02 10.06 9.39
N LEU A 4 -10.84 9.90 8.07
CA LEU A 4 -9.51 9.95 7.45
C LEU A 4 -9.20 11.40 7.00
N THR A 5 -8.16 11.99 7.57
CA THR A 5 -7.70 13.36 7.26
C THR A 5 -6.33 13.35 6.60
N ASP A 6 -5.88 14.51 6.13
CA ASP A 6 -4.55 14.73 5.52
C ASP A 6 -4.21 13.74 4.41
N VAL A 7 -5.21 13.38 3.61
CA VAL A 7 -5.06 12.38 2.54
C VAL A 7 -4.20 12.95 1.43
N ARG A 8 -3.12 12.24 1.10
CA ARG A 8 -2.22 12.58 -0.01
C ARG A 8 -1.66 11.34 -0.67
N GLU A 9 -1.37 11.45 -1.95
CA GLU A 9 -0.63 10.43 -2.69
C GLU A 9 0.87 10.68 -2.55
N VAL A 10 1.63 9.60 -2.39
CA VAL A 10 3.08 9.63 -2.27
C VAL A 10 3.66 8.66 -3.29
N GLU A 11 4.35 9.21 -4.27
CA GLU A 11 5.18 8.43 -5.19
C GLU A 11 6.48 8.03 -4.47
N VAL A 12 6.86 6.76 -4.62
CA VAL A 12 8.06 6.21 -3.99
C VAL A 12 8.85 5.44 -5.03
N GLU A 13 10.05 5.93 -5.33
CA GLU A 13 11.03 5.17 -6.08
C GLU A 13 11.66 4.12 -5.17
N THR A 14 11.79 2.88 -5.67
CA THR A 14 12.41 1.80 -4.90
C THR A 14 13.54 1.14 -5.70
N PRO A 15 14.54 0.55 -5.03
CA PRO A 15 15.58 -0.24 -5.69
C PRO A 15 15.08 -1.48 -6.44
N PHE A 16 13.79 -1.82 -6.30
CA PHE A 16 13.17 -3.01 -6.88
C PHE A 16 12.18 -2.68 -8.01
N GLY A 17 12.18 -1.42 -8.48
CA GLY A 17 11.20 -0.91 -9.44
C GLY A 17 10.01 -0.23 -8.77
N ALA A 18 8.97 0.04 -9.55
CA ALA A 18 7.78 0.70 -9.05
C ALA A 18 6.98 -0.24 -8.11
N PRO A 19 6.39 0.28 -7.02
CA PRO A 19 5.35 -0.42 -6.28
C PRO A 19 4.11 -0.65 -7.17
N SER A 20 3.14 -1.42 -6.65
CA SER A 20 1.89 -1.70 -7.35
C SER A 20 1.11 -0.43 -7.74
N ASP A 21 1.24 0.62 -6.93
CA ASP A 21 0.62 1.93 -7.12
C ASP A 21 1.33 2.98 -6.24
N VAL A 22 0.88 4.24 -6.31
CA VAL A 22 1.23 5.27 -5.33
C VAL A 22 0.75 4.85 -3.93
N VAL A 23 1.50 5.23 -2.91
CA VAL A 23 1.07 5.03 -1.52
C VAL A 23 0.13 6.16 -1.14
N VAL A 24 -1.08 5.84 -0.71
CA VAL A 24 -2.01 6.83 -0.15
C VAL A 24 -1.70 6.96 1.34
N ALA A 25 -1.19 8.11 1.75
CA ALA A 25 -0.96 8.45 3.14
C ALA A 25 -2.14 9.26 3.68
N GLY A 26 -2.45 9.08 4.95
CA GLY A 26 -3.45 9.88 5.66
C GLY A 26 -3.35 9.68 7.16
N ARG A 27 -4.28 10.27 7.90
CA ARG A 27 -4.34 10.17 9.36
C ARG A 27 -5.73 9.74 9.80
N LEU A 28 -5.79 8.74 10.67
CA LEU A 28 -7.01 8.31 11.34
C LEU A 28 -6.83 8.55 12.84
N GLY A 29 -7.49 9.59 13.37
CA GLY A 29 -7.24 10.08 14.73
C GLY A 29 -5.78 10.51 14.92
N GLY A 30 -5.07 9.90 15.87
CA GLY A 30 -3.64 10.15 16.09
C GLY A 30 -2.69 9.35 15.20
N THR A 31 -3.21 8.37 14.45
CA THR A 31 -2.38 7.35 13.76
C THR A 31 -2.18 7.70 12.30
N GLN A 32 -0.93 7.72 11.85
CA GLN A 32 -0.61 7.80 10.42
C GLN A 32 -0.88 6.45 9.75
N LEU A 33 -1.63 6.48 8.65
CA LEU A 33 -1.94 5.32 7.82
C LEU A 33 -1.27 5.45 6.47
N LEU A 34 -0.79 4.33 5.96
CA LEU A 34 -0.24 4.16 4.61
C LEU A 34 -1.03 3.03 3.94
N PHE A 35 -1.64 3.32 2.81
CA PHE A 35 -2.43 2.37 2.04
C PHE A 35 -1.77 2.12 0.69
N LEU A 36 -1.62 0.85 0.33
CA LEU A 36 -1.06 0.41 -0.94
C LEU A 36 -1.90 -0.76 -1.49
N PRO A 37 -2.67 -0.56 -2.57
CA PRO A 37 -3.44 -1.65 -3.18
C PRO A 37 -2.49 -2.60 -3.89
N ARG A 38 -2.36 -3.85 -3.39
CA ARG A 38 -1.38 -4.81 -3.94
C ARG A 38 -1.60 -5.09 -5.43
N HIS A 39 -2.83 -5.06 -5.94
CA HIS A 39 -3.15 -5.29 -7.35
C HIS A 39 -3.15 -4.01 -8.22
N GLY A 40 -2.78 -2.86 -7.64
CA GLY A 40 -2.92 -1.55 -8.27
C GLY A 40 -4.38 -1.09 -8.43
N ARG A 41 -4.59 0.19 -8.72
CA ARG A 41 -5.88 0.76 -9.11
C ARG A 41 -6.43 0.01 -10.32
N GLY A 42 -7.73 -0.26 -10.31
CA GLY A 42 -8.40 -1.06 -11.34
C GLY A 42 -8.08 -2.56 -11.31
N HIS A 43 -7.38 -3.06 -10.28
CA HIS A 43 -7.03 -4.49 -10.14
C HIS A 43 -6.24 -5.04 -11.33
N ARG A 44 -5.29 -4.25 -11.85
CA ARG A 44 -4.58 -4.52 -13.10
C ARG A 44 -3.47 -5.56 -13.01
N LEU A 45 -2.90 -5.81 -11.82
CA LEU A 45 -1.80 -6.75 -11.64
C LEU A 45 -2.31 -8.13 -11.22
N LEU A 46 -1.82 -9.19 -11.86
CA LEU A 46 -2.10 -10.56 -11.43
C LEU A 46 -1.30 -10.92 -10.17
N PRO A 47 -1.72 -11.92 -9.37
CA PRO A 47 -0.99 -12.36 -8.18
C PRO A 47 0.50 -12.71 -8.43
N SER A 48 0.82 -13.27 -9.59
CA SER A 48 2.19 -13.63 -10.00
C SER A 48 3.06 -12.45 -10.42
N GLU A 49 2.45 -11.30 -10.70
CA GLU A 49 3.13 -10.09 -11.21
C GLU A 49 3.40 -9.06 -10.12
N LEU A 50 2.96 -9.34 -8.89
CA LEU A 50 3.04 -8.36 -7.81
C LEU A 50 4.49 -8.00 -7.48
N PRO A 51 4.85 -6.70 -7.44
CA PRO A 51 6.19 -6.25 -7.09
C PRO A 51 6.39 -6.26 -5.56
N PHE A 52 6.36 -7.44 -4.94
CA PHE A 52 6.36 -7.61 -3.48
C PHE A 52 7.49 -6.85 -2.78
N ARG A 53 8.72 -6.90 -3.33
CA ARG A 53 9.87 -6.20 -2.76
C ARG A 53 9.70 -4.68 -2.82
N ALA A 54 9.23 -4.13 -3.93
CA ALA A 54 8.97 -2.69 -4.05
C ALA A 54 7.85 -2.25 -3.08
N ASN A 55 6.78 -3.03 -2.95
CA ASN A 55 5.66 -2.73 -2.05
C ASN A 55 6.10 -2.67 -0.58
N VAL A 56 6.78 -3.72 -0.09
CA VAL A 56 7.23 -3.75 1.31
C VAL A 56 8.30 -2.70 1.57
N TRP A 57 9.22 -2.49 0.62
CA TRP A 57 10.25 -1.47 0.74
C TRP A 57 9.65 -0.06 0.82
N ALA A 58 8.70 0.27 -0.05
CA ALA A 58 8.04 1.58 -0.04
C ALA A 58 7.33 1.87 1.28
N LEU A 59 6.57 0.90 1.81
CA LEU A 59 5.92 1.04 3.12
C LEU A 59 6.95 1.22 4.24
N LYS A 60 8.04 0.44 4.23
CA LYS A 60 9.10 0.54 5.24
C LYS A 60 9.83 1.89 5.16
N HIS A 61 10.12 2.36 3.95
CA HIS A 61 10.79 3.63 3.71
C HIS A 61 9.95 4.82 4.21
N LEU A 62 8.62 4.74 4.07
CA LEU A 62 7.68 5.74 4.59
C LEU A 62 7.40 5.61 6.10
N GLY A 63 8.10 4.72 6.81
CA GLY A 63 8.03 4.60 8.26
C GLY A 63 6.99 3.62 8.78
N ALA A 64 6.45 2.71 7.95
CA ALA A 64 5.55 1.66 8.45
C ALA A 64 6.29 0.73 9.44
N GLU A 65 5.72 0.59 10.64
CA GLU A 65 6.19 -0.36 11.67
C GLU A 65 5.34 -1.63 11.70
N ARG A 66 4.07 -1.52 11.28
CA ARG A 66 3.10 -2.62 11.27
C ARG A 66 2.38 -2.64 9.92
N VAL A 67 2.15 -3.84 9.40
CA VAL A 67 1.44 -4.06 8.13
C VAL A 67 0.24 -4.94 8.39
N ILE A 68 -0.93 -4.48 7.92
CA ILE A 68 -2.17 -5.26 7.92
C ILE A 68 -2.47 -5.60 6.46
N ALA A 69 -2.52 -6.89 6.13
CA ALA A 69 -2.89 -7.38 4.81
C ALA A 69 -4.34 -7.87 4.83
N VAL A 70 -5.14 -7.37 3.90
CA VAL A 70 -6.53 -7.82 3.68
C VAL A 70 -6.59 -8.59 2.37
N SER A 71 -7.00 -9.85 2.44
CA SER A 71 -7.00 -10.79 1.32
C SER A 71 -8.33 -11.54 1.23
N ALA A 72 -8.83 -11.73 0.02
CA ALA A 72 -9.92 -12.67 -0.25
C ALA A 72 -9.37 -14.10 -0.34
N VAL A 73 -10.10 -15.07 0.24
CA VAL A 73 -9.75 -16.50 0.25
C VAL A 73 -10.99 -17.35 0.00
N GLY A 74 -10.80 -18.59 -0.46
CA GLY A 74 -11.86 -19.59 -0.56
C GLY A 74 -11.92 -20.47 0.70
N SER A 75 -13.11 -20.95 1.05
CA SER A 75 -13.26 -22.05 2.02
C SER A 75 -12.90 -23.37 1.35
N LEU A 76 -12.27 -24.26 2.11
CA LEU A 76 -12.14 -25.68 1.76
C LEU A 76 -13.29 -26.48 2.37
#